data_AF-A0A960GA26-F1
#
_entry.id   AF-A0A960GA26-F1
#
_cell.length_a   1.000
_cell.length_b   1.000
_cell.length_c   1.000
_cell.angle_alpha   90.00
_cell.angle_beta   90.00
_cell.angle_gamma   90.00
#
_symmetry.space_group_name_H-M   'P 1'
#
loop_
_entity.id
_entity.type
_entity.pdbx_description
1 polymer ?
#
loop_
_entity_poly.entity_id
_entity_poly.type
_entity_poly.pdbx_seq_one_letter_code
_entity_poly.pdbx_strand_id
1 'polypeptide(L)'
;MSGFTLQGTHYEVADLRDLKVIDQVRLERWLAKHPDLTDLRSFEDLLAVEHELVAMEAARQVAARGGAEVPESHHPEENVLWMVGVWAAKLQAGEAAPLDDLGRFSYRDIEWDPEPEPDADEGKAEAAPDLPRDRGGSDEA
;
A
#
# COMPACT_ATOMS: atom_id res chain seq x y z
N MET A 1 9.94 5.44 -0.32
CA MET A 1 9.14 4.36 -0.96
C MET A 1 8.93 3.32 0.12
N SER A 2 7.74 2.72 0.18
CA SER A 2 7.43 1.65 1.13
C SER A 2 7.92 0.33 0.55
N GLY A 3 8.66 -0.43 1.34
CA GLY A 3 9.16 -1.76 1.00
C GLY A 3 8.91 -2.76 2.11
N PHE A 4 9.57 -3.91 1.99
CA PHE A 4 9.60 -4.94 3.01
C PHE A 4 10.90 -5.75 2.92
N THR A 5 11.34 -6.28 4.06
CA THR A 5 12.42 -7.25 4.13
C THR A 5 11.86 -8.66 4.24
N LEU A 6 12.37 -9.56 3.40
CA LEU A 6 12.07 -11.00 3.45
C LEU A 6 13.38 -11.77 3.35
N GLN A 7 13.65 -12.63 4.34
CA GLN A 7 14.87 -13.46 4.40
C GLN A 7 16.19 -12.67 4.28
N GLY A 8 16.20 -11.43 4.81
CA GLY A 8 17.37 -10.54 4.76
C GLY A 8 17.59 -9.80 3.44
N THR A 9 16.68 -9.95 2.47
CA THR A 9 16.66 -9.14 1.25
C THR A 9 15.54 -8.12 1.33
N HIS A 10 15.87 -6.87 1.00
CA HIS A 10 14.90 -5.77 0.91
C HIS A 10 14.26 -5.71 -0.48
N TYR A 11 12.95 -5.51 -0.52
CA TYR A 11 12.16 -5.39 -1.73
C TYR A 11 11.32 -4.11 -1.68
N GLU A 12 11.23 -3.42 -2.81
CA GLU A 12 10.24 -2.35 -2.99
C GLU A 12 8.87 -2.98 -3.27
N VAL A 13 7.80 -2.40 -2.72
CA VAL A 13 6.43 -2.82 -3.06
C VAL A 13 6.20 -2.61 -4.56
N ALA A 14 5.69 -3.64 -5.23
CA ALA A 14 5.37 -3.60 -6.66
C ALA A 14 3.88 -3.30 -6.88
N ASP A 15 3.57 -2.39 -7.81
CA ASP A 15 2.21 -2.24 -8.33
C ASP A 15 1.92 -3.43 -9.26
N LEU A 16 0.86 -4.18 -8.99
CA LEU A 16 0.49 -5.32 -9.81
C LEU A 16 0.27 -4.92 -11.28
N ARG A 17 -0.17 -3.68 -11.54
CA ARG A 17 -0.40 -3.15 -12.89
C ARG A 17 0.88 -3.02 -13.72
N ASP A 18 2.04 -2.99 -13.07
CA ASP A 18 3.35 -2.95 -13.73
C ASP A 18 3.85 -4.34 -14.13
N LEU A 19 3.15 -5.42 -13.75
CA LEU A 19 3.47 -6.76 -14.20
C LEU A 19 3.35 -6.87 -15.72
N LYS A 20 4.33 -7.51 -16.34
CA LYS A 20 4.29 -7.78 -17.78
C LYS A 20 3.16 -8.75 -18.10
N VAL A 21 2.58 -8.63 -19.29
CA VAL A 21 1.50 -9.51 -19.78
C VAL A 21 1.84 -11.00 -19.66
N ILE A 22 3.10 -11.38 -19.92
CA ILE A 22 3.51 -12.79 -19.78
C ILE A 22 3.45 -13.28 -18.33
N ASP A 23 3.74 -12.41 -17.37
CA ASP A 23 3.71 -12.74 -15.94
C ASP A 23 2.26 -12.79 -15.45
N GLN A 24 1.40 -11.89 -15.93
CA GLN A 24 -0.05 -11.97 -15.72
C GLN A 24 -0.63 -13.31 -16.20
N VAL A 25 -0.32 -13.73 -17.43
CA VAL A 25 -0.78 -15.04 -17.97
C VAL A 25 -0.26 -16.22 -17.15
N ARG A 26 0.98 -16.14 -16.64
CA ARG A 26 1.54 -17.19 -15.78
C ARG A 26 0.79 -17.26 -14.46
N LEU A 27 0.47 -16.12 -13.87
CA LEU A 27 -0.28 -16.00 -12.63
C LEU A 27 -1.72 -16.55 -12.78
N GLU A 28 -2.44 -16.18 -13.84
CA GLU A 28 -3.78 -16.72 -14.12
C GLU A 28 -3.78 -18.25 -14.26
N ARG A 29 -2.79 -18.79 -14.98
CA ARG A 29 -2.62 -20.25 -15.12
C ARG A 29 -2.28 -20.93 -13.80
N TRP A 30 -1.61 -20.23 -12.89
CA TRP A 30 -1.33 -20.74 -11.55
C TRP A 30 -2.60 -20.71 -10.69
N LEU A 31 -3.34 -19.59 -10.66
CA LEU A 31 -4.63 -19.48 -9.96
C LEU A 31 -5.61 -20.58 -10.38
N ALA A 32 -5.73 -20.84 -11.68
CA ALA A 32 -6.59 -21.89 -12.21
C ALA A 32 -6.20 -23.31 -11.74
N LYS A 33 -4.96 -23.54 -11.30
CA LYS A 33 -4.49 -24.83 -10.74
C LYS A 33 -4.72 -24.95 -9.24
N HIS A 34 -5.02 -23.85 -8.55
CA HIS A 34 -5.16 -23.79 -7.11
C HIS A 34 -6.56 -23.29 -6.67
N PRO A 35 -7.64 -23.95 -7.11
CA PRO A 35 -9.01 -23.55 -6.75
C PRO A 35 -9.32 -23.76 -5.27
N ASP A 36 -8.49 -24.52 -4.55
CA ASP A 36 -8.56 -24.76 -3.11
C ASP A 36 -7.99 -23.60 -2.27
N LEU A 37 -7.17 -22.74 -2.88
CA LEU A 37 -6.57 -21.58 -2.20
C LEU A 37 -7.41 -20.31 -2.30
N THR A 38 -8.14 -20.15 -3.41
CA THR A 38 -8.79 -18.89 -3.78
C THR A 38 -9.86 -19.10 -4.82
N ASP A 39 -10.88 -18.23 -4.86
CA ASP A 39 -11.86 -18.19 -5.93
C ASP A 39 -11.45 -17.29 -7.11
N LEU A 40 -10.33 -16.57 -7.00
CA LEU A 40 -9.80 -15.73 -8.08
C LEU A 40 -9.39 -16.57 -9.30
N ARG A 41 -9.77 -16.13 -10.50
CA ARG A 41 -9.49 -16.88 -11.75
C ARG A 41 -8.77 -16.06 -12.80
N SER A 42 -8.81 -14.73 -12.70
CA SER A 42 -8.19 -13.82 -13.65
C SER A 42 -7.33 -12.77 -12.96
N PHE A 43 -6.48 -12.11 -13.75
CA PHE A 43 -5.72 -10.96 -13.27
C PHE A 43 -6.63 -9.78 -12.91
N GLU A 44 -7.75 -9.62 -13.62
CA GLU A 44 -8.76 -8.61 -13.30
C GLU A 44 -9.43 -8.87 -11.94
N ASP A 45 -9.68 -10.14 -11.57
CA ASP A 45 -10.22 -10.46 -10.24
C ASP A 45 -9.25 -10.04 -9.13
N LEU A 46 -7.94 -10.25 -9.34
CA LEU A 46 -6.90 -9.81 -8.40
C LEU A 46 -6.90 -8.29 -8.24
N LEU A 47 -6.95 -7.54 -9.34
CA LEU A 47 -6.97 -6.08 -9.31
C LEU A 47 -8.25 -5.54 -8.65
N ALA A 48 -9.39 -6.20 -8.85
CA ALA A 48 -10.63 -5.83 -8.20
C ALA A 48 -10.52 -5.96 -6.68
N VAL A 49 -10.00 -7.09 -6.18
CA VAL A 49 -9.78 -7.29 -4.75
C VAL A 49 -8.70 -6.35 -4.20
N GLU A 50 -7.62 -6.10 -4.94
CA GLU A 50 -6.59 -5.14 -4.54
C GLU A 50 -7.22 -3.77 -4.29
N HIS A 51 -8.06 -3.31 -5.22
CA HIS A 51 -8.75 -2.03 -5.10
C HIS A 51 -9.73 -2.01 -3.91
N GLU A 52 -10.46 -3.11 -3.67
CA GLU A 52 -11.31 -3.24 -2.50
C GLU A 52 -10.51 -3.13 -1.20
N LEU A 53 -9.40 -3.84 -1.07
CA LEU A 53 -8.53 -3.76 0.11
C LEU A 53 -7.96 -2.37 0.34
N VAL A 54 -7.49 -1.70 -0.72
CA VAL A 54 -7.01 -0.31 -0.63
C VAL A 54 -8.13 0.62 -0.17
N ALA A 55 -9.34 0.47 -0.70
CA ALA A 55 -10.49 1.27 -0.29
C ALA A 55 -10.88 1.00 1.17
N MET A 56 -10.82 -0.26 1.62
CA MET A 56 -11.07 -0.64 3.00
C MET A 56 -10.05 -0.02 3.94
N GLU A 57 -8.76 -0.10 3.61
CA GLU A 57 -7.69 0.48 4.43
C GLU A 57 -7.79 2.01 4.51
N ALA A 58 -8.09 2.68 3.40
CA ALA A 58 -8.35 4.12 3.41
C ALA A 58 -9.53 4.48 4.34
N ALA A 59 -10.63 3.72 4.29
CA ALA A 59 -11.77 3.93 5.18
C ALA A 59 -11.41 3.69 6.65
N ARG A 60 -10.57 2.69 6.94
CA ARG A 60 -10.05 2.44 8.30
C ARG A 60 -9.22 3.60 8.82
N GLN A 61 -8.30 4.13 8.03
CA GLN A 61 -7.48 5.26 8.41
C GLN A 61 -8.33 6.49 8.75
N VAL A 62 -9.39 6.74 7.98
CA VAL A 62 -10.37 7.81 8.28
C VAL A 62 -11.11 7.53 9.60
N ALA A 63 -11.57 6.30 9.84
CA ALA A 63 -12.27 5.91 11.06
C ALA A 63 -11.38 6.00 12.31
N ALA A 64 -10.12 5.55 12.22
CA ALA A 64 -9.14 5.63 13.29
C ALA A 64 -8.84 7.07 13.70
N ARG A 65 -8.69 7.98 12.73
CA ARG A 65 -8.54 9.43 12.99
C ARG A 65 -9.75 10.03 13.69
N GLY A 66 -10.94 9.47 13.46
CA GLY A 66 -12.19 9.82 14.13
C GLY A 66 -12.41 9.17 15.50
N GLY A 67 -11.47 8.36 15.99
CA GLY A 67 -11.58 7.64 17.26
C GLY A 67 -12.60 6.48 17.25
N ALA A 68 -13.01 6.03 16.07
CA ALA A 68 -13.92 4.90 15.94
C ALA A 68 -13.17 3.57 16.07
N GLU A 69 -13.81 2.58 16.68
CA GLU A 69 -13.32 1.20 16.68
C GLU A 69 -13.33 0.69 15.24
N VAL A 70 -12.16 0.29 14.76
CA VAL A 70 -11.98 -0.19 13.40
C VAL A 70 -12.08 -1.72 13.41
N PRO A 71 -13.10 -2.31 12.78
CA PRO A 71 -13.19 -3.77 12.70
C PRO A 71 -11.99 -4.32 11.92
N GLU A 72 -11.40 -5.38 12.44
CA GLU A 72 -10.56 -6.24 11.61
C GLU A 72 -11.42 -6.76 10.46
N SER A 73 -11.02 -6.42 9.25
CA SER A 73 -11.57 -6.94 8.01
C SER A 73 -10.51 -7.88 7.49
N HIS A 74 -10.89 -9.15 7.42
CA HIS A 74 -10.11 -10.19 6.80
C HIS A 74 -10.80 -10.45 5.47
N HIS A 75 -10.34 -9.79 4.40
CA HIS A 75 -10.84 -10.17 3.08
C HIS A 75 -10.36 -11.61 2.83
N PRO A 76 -11.22 -12.54 2.39
CA PRO A 76 -10.84 -13.95 2.26
C PRO A 76 -9.61 -14.15 1.36
N GLU A 77 -9.45 -13.27 0.37
CA GLU A 77 -8.35 -13.30 -0.61
C GLU A 77 -7.15 -12.42 -0.24
N GLU A 78 -7.12 -11.80 0.94
CA GLU A 78 -6.03 -10.92 1.39
C GLU A 78 -4.67 -11.63 1.39
N ASN A 79 -4.63 -12.86 1.89
CA ASN A 79 -3.40 -13.66 1.89
C ASN A 79 -2.88 -13.95 0.47
N VAL A 80 -3.79 -14.19 -0.48
CA VAL A 80 -3.43 -14.47 -1.87
C VAL A 80 -2.85 -13.22 -2.51
N LEU A 81 -3.46 -12.06 -2.28
CA LEU A 81 -2.92 -10.80 -2.77
C LEU A 81 -1.54 -10.48 -2.19
N TRP A 82 -1.32 -10.72 -0.90
CA TRP A 82 0.00 -10.54 -0.30
C TRP A 82 1.04 -11.46 -0.91
N MET A 83 0.72 -12.74 -1.09
CA MET A 83 1.62 -13.69 -1.74
C MET A 83 1.99 -13.24 -3.16
N VAL A 84 0.99 -12.79 -3.93
CA VAL A 84 1.19 -12.26 -5.29
C VAL A 84 2.00 -10.96 -5.28
N GLY A 85 1.77 -10.06 -4.34
CA GLY A 85 2.52 -8.81 -4.19
C GLY A 85 4.00 -9.04 -3.90
N VAL A 86 4.32 -9.99 -3.00
CA VAL A 86 5.71 -10.39 -2.74
C VAL A 86 6.35 -10.99 -4.00
N TRP A 87 5.62 -11.81 -4.75
CA TRP A 87 6.13 -12.38 -5.99
C TRP A 87 6.39 -11.30 -7.06
N ALA A 88 5.49 -10.33 -7.21
CA ALA A 88 5.68 -9.19 -8.11
C ALA A 88 6.92 -8.37 -7.73
N ALA A 89 7.12 -8.09 -6.43
CA ALA A 89 8.28 -7.38 -5.92
C ALA A 89 9.60 -8.11 -6.23
N LYS A 90 9.63 -9.45 -6.08
CA LYS A 90 10.79 -10.27 -6.46
C LYS A 90 11.08 -10.21 -7.96
N LEU A 91 10.05 -10.27 -8.81
CA LEU A 91 10.24 -10.10 -10.25
C LEU A 91 10.81 -8.72 -10.60
N GLN A 92 10.32 -7.66 -9.95
CA GLN A 92 10.80 -6.30 -10.15
C GLN A 92 12.25 -6.10 -9.68
N ALA A 93 12.65 -6.79 -8.61
CA ALA A 93 14.05 -6.87 -8.17
C ALA A 93 14.97 -7.67 -9.12
N GLY A 94 14.41 -8.27 -10.18
CA GLY A 94 15.15 -9.05 -11.17
C GLY A 94 15.43 -10.49 -10.75
N GLU A 95 14.77 -10.99 -9.69
CA GLU A 95 14.92 -12.36 -9.25
C GLU A 95 14.14 -13.33 -10.15
N ALA A 96 14.67 -14.55 -10.26
CA ALA A 96 13.88 -15.67 -10.76
C ALA A 96 12.90 -16.10 -9.66
N ALA A 97 11.64 -15.69 -9.77
CA ALA A 97 10.57 -16.04 -8.84
C ALA A 97 9.56 -17.03 -9.47
N PRO A 98 9.75 -18.35 -9.31
CA PRO A 98 8.74 -19.34 -9.66
C PRO A 98 7.43 -19.11 -8.88
N LEU A 99 6.29 -19.24 -9.54
CA LEU A 99 4.98 -19.19 -8.88
C LEU A 99 4.78 -20.35 -7.89
N ASP A 100 5.48 -21.47 -8.08
CA ASP A 100 5.47 -22.60 -7.14
C ASP A 100 6.20 -22.29 -5.81
N ASP A 101 6.85 -21.12 -5.71
CA ASP A 101 7.42 -20.62 -4.46
C ASP A 101 6.44 -19.72 -3.69
N LEU A 102 5.27 -19.40 -4.27
CA LEU A 102 4.17 -18.76 -3.54
C LEU A 102 3.75 -19.68 -2.37
N GLY A 103 3.66 -19.11 -1.17
CA GLY A 103 3.32 -19.86 0.05
C GLY A 103 4.49 -20.54 0.77
N ARG A 104 5.74 -20.40 0.28
CA ARG A 104 6.95 -20.88 1.00
C ARG A 104 7.42 -19.97 2.13
N PHE A 105 6.78 -18.82 2.30
CA PHE A 105 6.98 -17.91 3.40
C PHE A 105 5.64 -17.71 4.10
N SER A 106 5.70 -17.45 5.39
CA SER A 106 4.57 -17.00 6.18
C SER A 106 4.58 -15.47 6.28
N TYR A 107 3.44 -14.89 6.61
CA TYR A 107 3.35 -13.45 6.90
C TYR A 107 4.35 -13.00 7.99
N ARG A 108 4.67 -13.89 8.94
CA ARG A 108 5.62 -13.60 10.02
C ARG A 108 7.07 -13.48 9.57
N ASP A 109 7.36 -13.95 8.35
CA ASP A 109 8.70 -13.85 7.76
C ASP A 109 8.90 -12.51 7.03
N ILE A 110 7.86 -11.68 6.94
CA ILE A 110 7.87 -10.37 6.28
C ILE A 110 7.98 -9.27 7.33
N GLU A 111 9.05 -8.48 7.22
CA GLU A 111 9.23 -7.26 8.00
C GLU A 111 8.88 -6.07 7.10
N TRP A 112 7.69 -5.49 7.28
CA TRP A 112 7.24 -4.33 6.51
C TRP A 112 7.96 -3.07 6.97
N ASP A 113 8.34 -2.21 6.02
CA ASP A 113 8.89 -0.91 6.37
C ASP A 113 7.86 -0.11 7.17
N PRO A 114 8.29 0.64 8.20
CA PRO A 114 7.40 1.60 8.84
C PRO A 114 6.92 2.60 7.78
N GLU A 115 5.61 2.86 7.75
CA GLU A 115 5.09 3.95 6.92
C GLU A 115 5.85 5.24 7.28
N PRO A 116 6.32 6.03 6.29
CA PRO A 116 6.87 7.33 6.60
C PRO A 116 5.80 8.13 7.34
N GLU A 117 6.11 8.61 8.54
CA GLU A 117 5.23 9.55 9.23
C GLU A 117 4.95 10.69 8.24
N PRO A 118 3.69 11.08 8.00
CA PRO A 118 3.40 12.23 7.16
C PRO A 118 4.15 13.41 7.78
N ASP A 119 5.11 13.96 7.03
CA ASP A 119 6.00 15.02 7.50
C ASP A 119 5.18 16.05 8.28
N ALA A 120 5.52 16.24 9.56
CA ALA A 120 4.91 17.25 10.42
C ALA A 120 5.39 18.67 10.04
N ASP A 121 5.45 18.98 8.75
CA ASP A 121 6.02 20.21 8.20
C ASP A 121 5.01 21.06 7.39
N GLU A 122 3.73 20.97 7.75
CA GLU A 122 2.73 21.96 7.39
C GLU A 122 2.19 22.64 8.66
N GLY A 123 2.99 23.55 9.25
CA GLY A 123 2.52 24.22 10.47
C GLY A 123 3.35 25.33 11.10
N LYS A 124 4.49 25.74 10.53
CA LYS A 124 5.11 27.03 10.89
C LYS A 124 5.05 27.98 9.71
N ALA A 125 3.86 28.55 9.50
CA ALA A 125 3.80 29.86 8.89
C ALA A 125 4.68 30.79 9.74
N GLU A 126 5.79 31.25 9.16
CA GLU A 126 6.59 32.34 9.70
C GLU A 126 5.64 33.47 10.12
N ALA A 127 5.80 33.95 11.35
CA ALA A 127 5.13 35.16 11.79
C ALA A 127 5.48 36.28 10.80
N ALA A 128 4.48 36.78 10.09
CA ALA A 128 4.64 37.92 9.19
C ALA A 128 5.26 39.10 9.97
N PRO A 129 6.25 39.80 9.40
CA PRO A 129 6.89 40.92 10.07
C PRO A 129 5.88 42.04 10.32
N ASP A 130 5.92 42.56 11.56
CA ASP A 130 5.11 43.65 12.09
C ASP A 130 5.08 44.84 11.11
N LEU A 131 3.92 45.11 10.48
CA LEU A 131 3.74 46.31 9.67
C LEU A 131 3.70 47.53 10.60
N PRO A 132 4.44 48.61 10.30
CA PRO A 132 4.38 49.83 11.08
C PRO A 132 2.96 50.41 11.04
N ARG A 133 2.39 50.68 12.22
CA ARG A 133 1.12 51.38 12.37
C ARG A 133 1.22 52.75 11.71
N ASP A 134 0.55 52.89 10.58
CA ASP A 134 0.26 54.16 9.94
C ASP A 134 -0.56 55.01 10.93
N ARG A 135 0.05 56.06 11.48
CA ARG A 135 -0.64 57.13 12.21
C ARG A 135 -0.98 58.20 11.19
N GLY A 136 -2.15 58.10 10.59
CA GLY A 136 -2.71 59.13 9.72
C GLY A 136 -4.21 59.23 9.90
N GLY A 137 -4.66 60.13 10.77
CA GLY A 137 -6.08 60.39 11.01
C GLY A 137 -6.25 61.65 11.81
N SER A 138 -6.23 62.77 11.09
CA SER A 138 -6.34 64.14 11.55
C SER A 138 -7.63 64.40 12.35
N ASP A 139 -7.49 65.19 13.41
CA ASP A 139 -8.58 65.86 14.12
C ASP A 139 -9.37 66.76 13.17
N GLU A 140 -10.69 66.55 13.10
CA GLU A 140 -11.69 67.55 12.71
C GLU A 140 -12.19 68.24 14.00
N ALA A 141 -11.89 69.55 14.14
CA ALA A 141 -12.78 70.58 14.72
C ALA A 141 -12.12 71.97 14.63
#